data_AF-A0A3P9A8X8-F1
#
_entry.id   AF-A0A3P9A8X8-F1
#
_cell.length_a   1.000
_cell.length_b   1.000
_cell.length_c   1.000
_cell.angle_alpha   90.00
_cell.angle_beta   90.00
_cell.angle_gamma   90.00
#
_symmetry.space_group_name_H-M   'P 1'
#
loop_
_entity.id
_entity.type
_entity.pdbx_description
1 polymer ?
#
loop_
_entity_poly.entity_id
_entity_poly.type
_entity_poly.pdbx_seq_one_letter_code
_entity_poly.pdbx_strand_id
1 'polypeptide(L)'
;MPIVGSLKTCQYYGALGGTVYLRLVTDDIENTDINLKKDPSGKSIDLFRRKNKTNFINEAIKSRSEFFINNGTLKISNIERSDAGEYSSETFNSSGISLTCIRFQLSIEGKYPTFCSFN
;
A
#
# COMPACT_ATOMS: atom_id res chain seq x y z
N MET A 1 -10.85 5.04 32.19
CA MET A 1 -10.33 3.90 31.41
C MET A 1 -11.26 3.68 30.22
N PRO A 2 -10.86 3.94 28.98
CA PRO A 2 -11.43 3.24 27.85
C PRO A 2 -10.70 1.91 27.70
N ILE A 3 -11.46 0.85 27.45
CA ILE A 3 -10.94 -0.46 27.08
C ILE A 3 -10.26 -0.26 25.72
N VAL A 4 -8.95 -0.50 25.67
CA VAL A 4 -8.18 -0.50 24.42
C VAL A 4 -8.70 -1.67 23.58
N GLY A 5 -9.73 -1.41 22.79
CA GLY A 5 -10.13 -2.30 21.71
C GLY A 5 -8.96 -2.40 20.76
N SER A 6 -8.41 -3.60 20.60
CA SER A 6 -7.35 -3.90 19.65
C SER A 6 -7.68 -3.27 18.30
N LEU A 7 -6.87 -2.31 17.85
CA LEU A 7 -6.91 -1.83 16.47
C LEU A 7 -6.75 -3.07 15.58
N LYS A 8 -7.82 -3.45 14.88
CA LYS A 8 -7.80 -4.58 13.97
C LYS A 8 -6.92 -4.22 12.78
N THR A 9 -5.63 -4.51 12.88
CA THR A 9 -4.68 -4.40 11.79
C THR A 9 -4.96 -5.54 10.80
N CYS A 10 -5.36 -5.19 9.59
CA CYS A 10 -5.51 -6.18 8.54
C CYS A 10 -4.12 -6.65 8.10
N GLN A 11 -3.92 -7.97 8.05
CA GLN A 11 -2.67 -8.57 7.61
C GLN A 11 -2.82 -9.01 6.15
N TYR A 12 -1.92 -8.52 5.29
CA TYR A 12 -1.81 -8.90 3.90
C TYR A 12 -0.51 -9.65 3.67
N TYR A 13 -0.53 -10.54 2.68
CA TYR A 13 0.58 -11.39 2.32
C TYR A 13 0.86 -11.29 0.83
N GLY A 14 2.13 -11.19 0.46
CA GLY A 14 2.61 -11.22 -0.91
C GLY A 14 3.76 -12.20 -1.07
N ALA A 15 3.82 -12.92 -2.18
CA ALA A 15 4.96 -13.78 -2.49
C ALA A 15 6.15 -12.93 -2.98
N LEU A 16 7.37 -13.24 -2.55
CA LEU A 16 8.62 -12.63 -3.00
C LEU A 16 8.74 -12.75 -4.53
N GLY A 17 8.96 -11.62 -5.22
CA GLY A 17 8.95 -11.50 -6.68
C GLY A 17 7.54 -11.47 -7.30
N GLY A 18 6.50 -11.61 -6.48
CA GLY A 18 5.10 -11.64 -6.89
C GLY A 18 4.50 -10.25 -7.09
N THR A 19 3.17 -10.19 -7.12
CA THR A 19 2.39 -8.97 -7.31
C THR A 19 1.34 -8.84 -6.21
N VAL A 20 1.15 -7.63 -5.68
CA VAL A 20 0.04 -7.28 -4.79
C VAL A 20 -0.90 -6.27 -5.46
N TYR A 21 -2.16 -6.35 -5.10
CA TYR A 21 -3.21 -5.44 -5.52
C TYR A 21 -3.83 -4.79 -4.28
N LEU A 22 -3.60 -3.50 -4.11
CA LEU A 22 -4.08 -2.73 -2.98
C LEU A 22 -5.27 -1.89 -3.43
N ARG A 23 -6.48 -2.24 -3.02
CA ARG A 23 -7.67 -1.44 -3.29
C ARG A 23 -7.72 -0.27 -2.30
N LEU A 24 -7.47 0.94 -2.79
CA LEU A 24 -7.31 2.14 -1.97
C LEU A 24 -8.62 2.91 -1.77
N VAL A 25 -9.56 2.77 -2.71
CA VAL A 25 -10.88 3.40 -2.69
C VAL A 25 -11.86 2.54 -3.50
N THR A 26 -13.13 2.51 -3.10
CA THR A 26 -14.19 1.74 -3.78
C THR A 26 -15.19 2.62 -4.52
N ASP A 27 -15.41 3.85 -4.06
CA ASP A 27 -16.50 4.72 -4.50
C ASP A 27 -15.97 6.12 -4.87
N ASP A 28 -16.64 6.76 -5.82
CA ASP A 28 -16.33 8.13 -6.31
C ASP A 28 -14.84 8.40 -6.54
N ILE A 29 -14.17 7.46 -7.20
CA ILE A 29 -12.71 7.43 -7.40
C ILE A 29 -12.22 8.67 -8.18
N GLU A 30 -13.07 9.22 -9.05
CA GLU A 30 -12.73 10.38 -9.86
C GLU A 30 -12.57 11.66 -9.03
N ASN A 31 -13.37 11.80 -7.96
CA ASN A 31 -13.41 12.99 -7.11
C ASN A 31 -12.82 12.76 -5.71
N THR A 32 -12.29 11.57 -5.47
CA THR A 32 -11.63 11.21 -4.22
C THR A 32 -10.13 11.40 -4.33
N ASP A 33 -9.58 12.23 -3.45
CA ASP A 33 -8.15 12.33 -3.22
C ASP A 33 -7.69 11.12 -2.40
N ILE A 34 -6.54 10.55 -2.76
CA ILE A 34 -6.01 9.31 -2.16
C ILE A 34 -4.59 9.57 -1.70
N ASN A 35 -4.22 9.08 -0.51
CA ASN A 35 -2.84 9.05 -0.06
C ASN A 35 -2.49 7.70 0.58
N LEU A 36 -1.56 6.97 -0.02
CA LEU A 36 -0.98 5.74 0.50
C LEU A 36 0.41 6.03 1.06
N LYS A 37 0.60 5.73 2.34
CA LYS A 37 1.85 5.87 3.07
C LYS A 37 2.36 4.51 3.51
N LYS A 38 3.67 4.41 3.65
CA LYS A 38 4.34 3.32 4.37
C LYS A 38 5.07 3.89 5.57
N ASP A 39 4.98 3.24 6.71
CA ASP A 39 5.75 3.57 7.89
C ASP A 39 6.79 2.47 8.22
N PRO A 40 8.02 2.58 7.70
CA PRO A 40 9.05 1.59 7.96
C PRO A 40 9.64 1.67 9.38
N SER A 41 9.56 2.79 10.11
CA SER A 41 10.26 3.00 11.41
C SER A 41 9.87 4.31 12.17
N GLY A 42 8.61 4.73 12.12
CA GLY A 42 8.12 6.00 12.68
C GLY A 42 8.33 7.22 11.76
N LYS A 43 8.70 7.01 10.50
CA LYS A 43 8.84 8.05 9.47
C LYS A 43 8.02 7.65 8.26
N SER A 44 6.81 8.21 8.14
CA SER A 44 5.93 7.93 7.02
C SER A 44 6.51 8.43 5.70
N ILE A 45 6.60 7.56 4.70
CA ILE A 45 6.87 7.92 3.30
C ILE A 45 5.57 7.86 2.51
N ASP A 46 5.27 8.88 1.71
CA ASP A 46 4.17 8.81 0.73
C ASP A 46 4.65 7.96 -0.46
N LEU A 47 3.92 6.87 -0.74
CA LEU A 47 4.20 5.97 -1.86
C LEU A 47 3.36 6.29 -3.09
N PHE A 48 2.09 6.62 -2.87
CA PHE A 48 1.16 7.00 -3.92
C PHE A 48 0.25 8.11 -3.42
N ARG A 49 0.06 9.13 -4.25
CA ARG A 49 -0.93 10.18 -3.98
C ARG A 49 -1.69 10.48 -5.26
N ARG A 50 -3.01 10.58 -5.13
CA ARG A 50 -3.87 11.13 -6.18
C ARG A 50 -4.50 12.40 -5.64
N LYS A 51 -4.34 13.51 -6.38
CA LYS A 51 -4.98 14.78 -6.06
C LYS A 51 -5.40 15.49 -7.33
N ASN A 52 -6.65 15.94 -7.41
CA ASN A 52 -7.18 16.65 -8.59
C ASN A 52 -6.84 15.93 -9.91
N LYS A 53 -7.12 14.62 -9.98
CA LYS A 53 -6.84 13.73 -11.12
C LYS A 53 -5.36 13.54 -11.50
N THR A 54 -4.43 14.14 -10.75
CA THR A 54 -2.99 13.96 -10.93
C THR A 54 -2.46 12.90 -9.98
N ASN A 55 -1.63 11.99 -10.50
CA ASN A 55 -1.02 10.92 -9.71
C ASN A 55 0.46 11.25 -9.45
N PHE A 56 0.87 11.08 -8.20
CA PHE A 56 2.26 11.00 -7.77
C PHE A 56 2.56 9.56 -7.37
N ILE A 57 3.70 9.05 -7.82
CA ILE A 57 4.21 7.73 -7.45
C ILE A 57 5.66 7.91 -7.01
N ASN A 58 5.98 7.38 -5.84
CA ASN A 58 7.33 7.42 -5.29
C ASN A 58 8.28 6.51 -6.09
N GLU A 59 9.53 6.96 -6.29
CA GLU A 59 10.57 6.21 -7.02
C GLU A 59 10.79 4.79 -6.49
N ALA A 60 10.54 4.54 -5.19
CA ALA A 60 10.64 3.21 -4.58
C ALA A 60 9.72 2.15 -5.22
N ILE A 61 8.60 2.56 -5.84
CA ILE A 61 7.64 1.67 -6.50
C ILE A 61 7.35 2.06 -7.95
N LYS A 62 7.85 3.19 -8.44
CA LYS A 62 7.46 3.79 -9.72
C LYS A 62 7.65 2.89 -10.93
N SER A 63 8.76 2.17 -11.02
CA SER A 63 9.08 1.28 -12.14
C SER A 63 8.24 0.00 -12.18
N ARG A 64 7.51 -0.30 -11.12
CA ARG A 64 6.84 -1.59 -10.91
C ARG A 64 5.40 -1.45 -10.41
N SER A 65 4.84 -0.24 -10.43
CA SER A 65 3.48 0.02 -9.97
C SER A 65 2.61 0.67 -11.04
N GLU A 66 1.32 0.42 -10.94
CA GLU A 66 0.30 0.93 -11.85
C GLU A 66 -1.00 1.16 -11.05
N PHE A 67 -1.63 2.32 -11.26
CA PHE A 67 -2.90 2.64 -10.62
C PHE A 67 -4.06 2.48 -11.60
N PHE A 68 -4.98 1.58 -11.28
CA PHE A 68 -6.18 1.29 -12.04
C PHE A 68 -7.35 2.16 -11.55
N ILE A 69 -7.60 3.25 -12.26
CA ILE A 69 -8.64 4.23 -11.89
C ILE A 69 -10.05 3.63 -11.89
N ASN A 70 -10.32 2.66 -12.76
CA ASN A 70 -11.64 2.03 -12.91
C ASN A 70 -12.12 1.28 -11.66
N ASN A 71 -11.21 0.86 -10.78
CA ASN A 71 -11.55 0.12 -9.57
C ASN A 71 -10.74 0.54 -8.33
N GLY A 72 -10.01 1.65 -8.41
CA GLY A 72 -9.30 2.26 -7.29
C GLY A 72 -8.15 1.43 -6.76
N THR A 73 -7.55 0.57 -7.60
CA THR A 73 -6.54 -0.40 -7.17
C THR A 73 -5.15 0.01 -7.61
N LEU A 74 -4.21 0.03 -6.66
CA LEU A 74 -2.78 0.14 -6.94
C LEU A 74 -2.18 -1.27 -7.03
N LYS A 75 -1.64 -1.61 -8.21
CA LYS A 75 -0.84 -2.81 -8.41
C LYS A 75 0.62 -2.48 -8.10
N ILE A 76 1.29 -3.36 -7.37
CA ILE A 76 2.74 -3.33 -7.17
C ILE A 76 3.28 -4.71 -7.54
N SER A 77 4.10 -4.75 -8.59
CA SER A 77 4.70 -5.97 -9.13
C SER A 77 6.13 -6.14 -8.60
N ASN A 78 6.68 -7.34 -8.80
CA ASN A 78 8.03 -7.70 -8.37
C ASN A 78 8.34 -7.25 -6.93
N ILE A 79 7.42 -7.57 -6.01
CA ILE A 79 7.55 -7.16 -4.61
C ILE A 79 8.74 -7.84 -3.95
N GLU A 80 9.45 -7.09 -3.12
CA GLU A 80 10.65 -7.55 -2.42
C GLU A 80 10.49 -7.40 -0.91
N ARG A 81 11.40 -7.99 -0.12
CA ARG A 81 11.30 -7.94 1.35
C ARG A 81 11.26 -6.53 1.91
N SER A 82 11.90 -5.57 1.22
CA SER A 82 11.89 -4.17 1.59
C SER A 82 10.48 -3.54 1.49
N ASP A 83 9.55 -4.16 0.76
CA ASP A 83 8.14 -3.75 0.69
C ASP A 83 7.34 -4.17 1.92
N ALA A 84 7.83 -5.10 2.73
CA ALA A 84 7.14 -5.45 3.97
C ALA A 84 7.08 -4.24 4.92
N GLY A 85 6.00 -4.10 5.68
CA GLY A 85 5.84 -3.03 6.66
C GLY A 85 4.40 -2.66 6.92
N GLU A 86 4.23 -1.65 7.78
CA GLU A 86 2.92 -1.04 8.04
C GLU A 86 2.62 0.01 6.96
N TYR A 87 1.38 0.01 6.49
CA TYR A 87 0.85 0.94 5.50
C TYR A 87 -0.39 1.63 6.05
N SER A 88 -0.60 2.87 5.62
CA SER A 88 -1.87 3.56 5.80
C SER A 88 -2.37 4.12 4.48
N SER A 89 -3.68 3.98 4.23
CA SER A 89 -4.37 4.57 3.10
C SER A 89 -5.44 5.50 3.62
N GLU A 90 -5.36 6.77 3.24
CA GLU A 90 -6.32 7.82 3.57
C GLU A 90 -6.99 8.31 2.29
N THR A 91 -8.30 8.54 2.37
CA THR A 91 -9.08 9.15 1.29
C THR A 91 -9.77 10.41 1.77
N PHE A 92 -9.94 11.37 0.86
CA PHE A 92 -10.54 12.66 1.15
C PHE A 92 -11.49 13.06 0.03
N ASN A 93 -12.60 13.72 0.37
CA ASN A 93 -13.44 14.35 -0.64
C ASN A 93 -12.80 15.65 -1.18
N SER A 94 -13.46 16.27 -2.16
CA SER A 94 -13.02 17.53 -2.79
C SER A 94 -12.88 18.70 -1.82
N SER A 95 -13.51 18.65 -0.65
CA SER A 95 -13.40 19.66 0.42
C SER A 95 -12.28 19.34 1.43
N GLY A 96 -11.52 18.27 1.21
CA GLY A 96 -10.44 17.82 2.10
C GLY A 96 -10.92 17.08 3.35
N ILE A 97 -12.20 16.69 3.42
CA ILE A 97 -12.74 15.93 4.55
C ILE A 97 -12.34 14.47 4.37
N SER A 98 -11.76 13.88 5.42
CA SER A 98 -11.38 12.46 5.41
C SER A 98 -12.62 11.57 5.29
N LEU A 99 -12.60 10.69 4.30
CA LEU A 99 -13.67 9.71 4.05
C LEU A 99 -13.34 8.36 4.67
N THR A 100 -12.09 7.92 4.59
CA THR A 100 -11.64 6.63 5.12
C THR A 100 -10.17 6.66 5.49
N CYS A 101 -9.80 5.95 6.55
CA CYS A 101 -8.43 5.66 6.94
C CYS A 101 -8.30 4.16 7.22
N ILE A 102 -7.47 3.46 6.46
CA ILE A 102 -7.19 2.02 6.63
C ILE A 102 -5.72 1.86 6.98
N ARG A 103 -5.43 1.02 7.97
CA ARG A 103 -4.07 0.57 8.30
C ARG A 103 -3.94 -0.92 8.10
N PHE A 104 -2.85 -1.34 7.50
CA PHE A 104 -2.59 -2.75 7.25
C PHE A 104 -1.11 -3.06 7.27
N GLN A 105 -0.78 -4.30 7.66
CA GLN A 105 0.58 -4.82 7.62
C GLN A 105 0.73 -5.65 6.34
N LEU A 106 1.75 -5.37 5.54
CA LEU A 106 2.15 -6.23 4.42
C LEU A 106 3.32 -7.10 4.84
N SER A 107 3.14 -8.40 4.75
CA SER A 107 4.21 -9.40 4.90
C SER A 107 4.57 -9.95 3.53
N ILE A 108 5.87 -10.05 3.26
CA ILE A 108 6.38 -10.70 2.06
C ILE A 108 6.88 -12.07 2.46
N GLU A 109 6.46 -13.12 1.75
CA GLU A 109 6.77 -14.53 2.02
C GLU A 109 7.54 -15.16 0.85
N GLY A 110 8.40 -16.12 1.14
CA GLY A 110 9.20 -16.80 0.11
C GLY A 110 10.41 -17.49 0.72
N LYS A 111 11.02 -18.40 -0.01
CA LYS A 111 12.31 -19.00 0.38
C LYS A 111 13.42 -18.28 -0.37
N TYR A 112 14.58 -18.10 0.28
CA TYR A 112 15.79 -17.82 -0.49
C TYR A 112 16.04 -19.01 -1.41
N PRO A 113 16.53 -18.81 -2.65
CA PRO A 113 17.18 -19.91 -3.34
C PRO A 113 18.36 -20.35 -2.47
N THR A 114 18.20 -21.48 -1.79
CA THR A 114 19.33 -22.21 -1.23
C THR A 114 20.13 -22.70 -2.41
N PHE A 115 21.34 -22.16 -2.59
CA PHE A 115 22.30 -22.74 -3.52
C PHE A 115 22.67 -24.13 -2.98
N CYS A 116 22.21 -25.18 -3.67
CA CYS A 116 22.73 -26.52 -3.45
C CYS A 116 24.12 -26.57 -4.08
N SER A 117 25.16 -26.58 -3.25
CA SER A 117 26.51 -26.90 -3.69
C SER A 117 26.58 -28.38 -4.05
N PHE A 118 26.89 -28.70 -5.31
CA PHE A 118 27.36 -30.03 -5.66
C PHE A 118 28.85 -30.08 -5.30
N ASN A 119 29.20 -30.87 -4.28
CA ASN A 119 30.59 -31.26 -4.01
C ASN A 119 31.02 -32.36 -4.96
#